data_AF-A0A3N5JH20-F1
#
_entry.id   AF-A0A3N5JH20-F1
#
_cell.length_a   1.000
_cell.length_b   1.000
_cell.length_c   1.000
_cell.angle_alpha   90.00
_cell.angle_beta   90.00
_cell.angle_gamma   90.00
#
_symmetry.space_group_name_H-M   'P 1'
#
loop_
_entity.id
_entity.type
_entity.pdbx_description
1 polymer ?
#
loop_
_entity_poly.entity_id
_entity_poly.type
_entity_poly.pdbx_seq_one_letter_code
_entity_poly.pdbx_strand_id
1 'polypeptide(L)'
;MNRYFALLLLAVFVTSLAPMALADVGVTDKCQEEVKELEDKIRENKDDYTAEARTKAQSQLAAAKANRANPAKCRENLRDARQELRDGKT
;
A
#
# COMPACT_ATOMS: atom_id res chain seq x y z
N MET A 1 57.29 24.52 14.87
CA MET A 1 56.33 23.95 13.89
C MET A 1 56.21 22.46 14.16
N ASN A 2 55.05 21.87 13.90
CA ASN A 2 54.81 20.42 13.90
C ASN A 2 54.38 19.78 15.25
N ARG A 3 53.08 19.86 15.57
CA ARG A 3 52.35 18.88 16.43
C ARG A 3 50.84 18.85 16.15
N TYR A 4 50.27 19.93 15.60
CA TYR A 4 48.83 20.06 15.35
C TYR A 4 48.32 19.43 14.03
N PHE A 5 49.22 18.97 13.14
CA PHE A 5 48.81 18.47 11.82
C PHE A 5 48.36 17.00 11.83
N ALA A 6 48.72 16.23 12.86
CA ALA A 6 48.39 14.81 12.96
C ALA A 6 46.98 14.53 13.51
N LEU A 7 46.34 15.51 14.16
CA LEU A 7 45.03 15.33 14.80
C LEU A 7 43.83 15.60 13.87
N LEU A 8 44.06 16.12 12.67
CA LEU A 8 42.98 16.43 11.71
C LEU A 8 42.65 15.30 10.73
N LEU A 9 43.45 14.23 10.66
CA LEU A 9 43.25 13.13 9.71
C LEU A 9 42.47 11.92 10.28
N LEU A 10 42.10 11.96 11.56
CA LEU A 10 41.39 10.86 12.24
C LEU A 10 39.94 11.21 12.60
N ALA A 11 39.36 12.21 11.92
CA ALA A 11 37.99 12.70 12.14
C ALA A 11 37.05 12.50 10.93
N VAL A 12 37.46 11.74 9.90
CA VAL A 12 36.70 11.62 8.64
C VAL A 12 36.02 10.25 8.45
N PHE A 13 36.26 9.27 9.34
CA PHE A 13 35.81 7.89 9.08
C PHE A 13 34.52 7.46 9.81
N VAL A 14 33.80 8.37 10.46
CA VAL A 14 32.63 8.03 11.28
C VAL A 14 31.44 8.94 11.01
N THR A 15 30.89 8.97 9.80
CA THR A 15 29.51 9.49 9.54
C THR A 15 28.99 9.10 8.16
N SER A 16 28.82 7.81 7.88
CA SER A 16 27.98 7.40 6.75
C SER A 16 27.33 6.03 6.98
N LEU A 17 26.76 5.82 8.16
CA LEU A 17 25.62 4.92 8.29
C LEU A 17 24.38 5.74 7.93
N ALA A 18 24.12 5.88 6.63
CA ALA A 18 22.82 6.36 6.18
C ALA A 18 21.78 5.33 6.66
N PRO A 19 20.75 5.72 7.42
CA PRO A 19 19.63 4.83 7.68
C PRO A 19 19.00 4.50 6.33
N MET A 20 18.96 3.22 5.97
CA MET A 20 18.13 2.74 4.88
C MET A 20 16.70 3.20 5.18
N ALA A 21 16.16 4.08 4.35
CA ALA A 21 14.78 4.54 4.46
C ALA A 21 13.86 3.34 4.26
N LEU A 22 13.43 2.70 5.35
CA LEU A 22 12.28 1.79 5.41
C LEU A 22 10.99 2.63 5.28
N ALA A 23 10.78 3.22 4.11
CA ALA A 23 9.61 4.02 3.82
C ALA A 23 8.60 3.21 2.98
N ASP A 24 8.11 2.08 3.49
CA ASP A 24 6.95 1.40 2.88
C ASP A 24 6.08 0.60 3.86
N VAL A 25 6.24 0.84 5.16
CA VAL A 25 5.42 0.14 6.16
C VAL A 25 4.02 0.78 6.31
N GLY A 26 3.84 2.06 5.94
CA GLY A 26 2.55 2.76 6.07
C GLY A 26 1.66 2.80 4.82
N VAL A 27 2.22 2.57 3.62
CA VAL A 27 1.46 2.70 2.35
C VAL A 27 0.56 1.49 2.11
N THR A 28 0.99 0.32 2.59
CA THR A 28 0.26 -0.94 2.51
C THR A 28 -0.94 -0.98 3.44
N ASP A 29 -0.81 -0.41 4.66
CA ASP A 29 -1.88 -0.35 5.65
C ASP A 29 -3.12 0.40 5.14
N LYS A 30 -2.91 1.54 4.45
CA LYS A 30 -4.02 2.31 3.87
C LYS A 30 -4.80 1.53 2.82
N CYS A 31 -4.12 0.75 1.98
CA CYS A 31 -4.82 -0.04 0.96
C CYS A 31 -5.69 -1.13 1.59
N GLN A 32 -5.23 -1.76 2.67
CA GLN A 32 -5.99 -2.78 3.39
C GLN A 32 -7.20 -2.19 4.13
N GLU A 33 -7.07 -0.97 4.65
CA GLU A 33 -8.20 -0.23 5.22
C GLU A 33 -9.26 0.05 4.15
N GLU A 34 -8.87 0.56 2.97
CA GLU A 34 -9.80 0.82 1.88
C GLU A 34 -10.46 -0.46 1.33
N VAL A 35 -9.75 -1.60 1.34
CA VAL A 35 -10.33 -2.90 1.01
C VAL A 35 -11.47 -3.24 1.98
N LYS A 36 -11.22 -3.09 3.29
CA LYS A 36 -12.22 -3.39 4.32
C LYS A 36 -13.43 -2.45 4.20
N GLU A 37 -13.20 -1.16 4.01
CA GLU A 37 -14.25 -0.17 3.79
C GLU A 37 -15.11 -0.54 2.57
N LEU A 38 -14.48 -0.96 1.47
CA LEU A 38 -15.21 -1.34 0.26
C LEU A 38 -16.02 -2.64 0.45
N GLU A 39 -15.49 -3.62 1.19
CA GLU A 39 -16.25 -4.83 1.54
C GLU A 39 -17.49 -4.52 2.39
N ASP A 40 -17.32 -3.65 3.39
CA ASP A 40 -18.40 -3.20 4.25
C ASP A 40 -19.47 -2.45 3.43
N LYS A 41 -19.04 -1.57 2.53
CA LYS A 41 -19.94 -0.85 1.60
C LYS A 41 -20.72 -1.79 0.67
N ILE A 42 -20.08 -2.81 0.09
CA ILE A 42 -20.77 -3.81 -0.74
C ILE A 42 -21.79 -4.58 0.09
N ARG A 43 -21.46 -4.89 1.35
CA ARG A 43 -22.35 -5.63 2.26
C ARG A 43 -23.58 -4.81 2.63
N GLU A 44 -23.39 -3.52 2.93
CA GLU A 44 -24.46 -2.60 3.30
C GLU A 44 -25.37 -2.24 2.12
N ASN A 45 -24.78 -2.07 0.93
CA ASN A 45 -25.48 -1.62 -0.29
C ASN A 45 -25.58 -2.76 -1.31
N LYS A 46 -25.84 -3.98 -0.84
CA LYS A 46 -25.83 -5.19 -1.68
C LYS A 46 -26.80 -5.10 -2.85
N ASP A 47 -27.94 -4.46 -2.64
CA ASP A 47 -29.01 -4.35 -3.62
C ASP A 47 -28.78 -3.23 -4.65
N ASP A 48 -27.79 -2.35 -4.42
CA ASP A 48 -27.37 -1.31 -5.37
C ASP A 48 -26.50 -1.88 -6.51
N TYR A 49 -26.14 -3.16 -6.44
CA TYR A 49 -25.21 -3.81 -7.35
C TYR A 49 -25.73 -5.16 -7.82
N THR A 50 -25.53 -5.45 -9.11
CA THR A 50 -25.80 -6.78 -9.66
C THR A 50 -24.98 -7.86 -8.94
N ALA A 51 -25.53 -9.08 -8.89
CA ALA A 51 -24.83 -10.22 -8.29
C ALA A 51 -23.47 -10.51 -8.97
N GLU A 52 -23.40 -10.31 -10.29
CA GLU A 52 -22.17 -10.47 -11.06
C GLU A 52 -21.11 -9.45 -10.66
N ALA A 53 -21.46 -8.15 -10.62
CA ALA A 53 -20.53 -7.09 -10.23
C ALA A 53 -20.02 -7.29 -8.80
N ARG A 54 -20.88 -7.69 -7.86
CA ARG A 54 -20.46 -8.03 -6.49
C ARG A 54 -19.46 -9.18 -6.48
N THR A 55 -19.70 -10.24 -7.26
CA THR A 55 -18.81 -11.40 -7.33
C THR A 55 -17.45 -11.02 -7.89
N LYS A 56 -17.41 -10.25 -8.99
CA LYS A 56 -16.14 -9.79 -9.60
C LYS A 56 -15.39 -8.84 -8.66
N ALA A 57 -16.09 -7.88 -8.06
CA ALA A 57 -15.50 -6.97 -7.08
C ALA A 57 -14.91 -7.72 -5.87
N GLN A 58 -15.60 -8.72 -5.34
CA GLN A 58 -15.09 -9.56 -4.24
C GLN A 58 -13.84 -10.35 -4.64
N SER A 59 -13.76 -10.87 -5.87
CA SER A 59 -12.56 -11.52 -6.38
C SER A 59 -11.37 -10.55 -6.40
N GLN A 60 -11.58 -9.33 -6.89
CA GLN A 60 -10.54 -8.29 -6.89
C GLN A 60 -10.13 -7.89 -5.46
N LEU A 61 -11.07 -7.77 -4.53
CA LEU A 61 -10.78 -7.48 -3.12
C LEU A 61 -9.97 -8.60 -2.46
N ALA A 62 -10.25 -9.86 -2.78
CA ALA A 62 -9.45 -11.00 -2.32
C ALA A 62 -8.01 -10.93 -2.86
N ALA A 63 -7.82 -10.56 -4.13
CA ALA A 63 -6.51 -10.33 -4.71
C ALA A 63 -5.79 -9.14 -4.05
N ALA A 64 -6.50 -8.05 -3.73
CA ALA A 64 -5.95 -6.91 -3.02
C ALA A 64 -5.45 -7.29 -1.61
N LYS A 65 -6.19 -8.12 -0.88
CA LYS A 65 -5.77 -8.68 0.42
C LYS A 65 -4.50 -9.52 0.31
N ALA A 66 -4.42 -10.37 -0.72
CA ALA A 66 -3.24 -11.21 -0.97
C ALA A 66 -2.00 -10.35 -1.28
N ASN A 67 -2.18 -9.19 -1.90
CA ASN A 67 -1.10 -8.25 -2.23
C ASN A 67 -0.75 -7.27 -1.08
N ARG A 68 -0.89 -7.68 0.19
CA ARG A 68 -0.57 -6.83 1.35
C ARG A 68 0.85 -6.29 1.34
N ALA A 69 1.83 -7.05 0.86
CA ALA A 69 3.23 -6.63 0.76
C ALA A 69 3.57 -5.86 -0.54
N ASN A 70 2.61 -5.71 -1.46
CA ASN A 70 2.78 -5.00 -2.73
C ASN A 70 1.72 -3.91 -2.86
N PRO A 71 1.98 -2.68 -2.37
CA PRO A 71 0.98 -1.62 -2.34
C PRO A 71 0.52 -1.19 -3.74
N ALA A 72 1.37 -1.26 -4.76
CA ALA A 72 0.98 -0.96 -6.14
C ALA A 72 -0.07 -1.95 -6.66
N LYS A 73 0.17 -3.26 -6.48
CA LYS A 73 -0.80 -4.29 -6.86
C LYS A 73 -2.06 -4.26 -6.02
N CYS A 74 -1.96 -3.95 -4.73
CA CYS A 74 -3.14 -3.78 -3.88
C CYS A 74 -4.05 -2.66 -4.42
N ARG A 75 -3.48 -1.49 -4.77
CA ARG A 75 -4.25 -0.36 -5.33
C ARG A 75 -4.85 -0.65 -6.70
N GLU A 76 -4.13 -1.38 -7.55
CA GLU A 76 -4.63 -1.83 -8.86
C GLU A 76 -5.90 -2.67 -8.69
N ASN A 77 -5.82 -3.73 -7.89
CA ASN A 77 -6.97 -4.60 -7.60
C ASN A 77 -8.13 -3.83 -6.94
N LEU A 78 -7.84 -2.89 -6.03
CA LEU A 78 -8.88 -2.07 -5.40
C LEU A 78 -9.59 -1.14 -6.40
N ARG A 79 -8.84 -0.54 -7.33
CA ARG A 79 -9.42 0.28 -8.42
C ARG A 79 -10.31 -0.57 -9.32
N ASP A 80 -9.86 -1.77 -9.64
CA ASP A 80 -10.59 -2.69 -10.52
C ASP A 80 -11.85 -3.20 -9.80
N ALA A 81 -11.80 -3.50 -8.50
CA ALA A 81 -12.98 -3.80 -7.69
C ALA A 81 -14.02 -2.66 -7.73
N ARG A 82 -13.57 -1.41 -7.60
CA ARG A 82 -14.45 -0.22 -7.71
C ARG A 82 -15.02 -0.08 -9.12
N GLN A 83 -14.29 -0.49 -10.16
CA GLN A 83 -14.76 -0.45 -11.53
C GLN A 83 -15.88 -1.46 -11.76
N GLU A 84 -15.71 -2.71 -11.31
CA GLU A 84 -16.75 -3.74 -11.40
C GLU A 84 -18.07 -3.30 -10.76
N LEU A 85 -18.00 -2.67 -9.58
CA LEU A 85 -19.19 -2.13 -8.91
C LEU A 85 -19.82 -0.95 -9.65
N ARG A 86 -19.02 -0.11 -10.33
CA ARG A 86 -19.56 0.98 -11.16
C ARG A 86 -20.31 0.42 -12.37
N ASP A 87 -19.73 -0.61 -13.00
CA ASP A 87 -20.26 -1.19 -14.23
C ASP A 87 -21.55 -1.99 -14.00
N GLY A 88 -21.71 -2.60 -12.81
CA GLY A 88 -22.94 -3.29 -12.43
C GLY A 88 -23.78 -2.58 -11.38
N LYS A 89 -23.73 -1.24 -11.31
CA LYS A 89 -24.63 -0.47 -10.44
C LYS A 89 -26.06 -0.48 -11.02
N THR A 90 -27.05 -0.71 -10.16
CA THR A 90 -28.48 -0.76 -10.53
C THR A 90 -29.26 0.44 -10.04
#